data_AF-A0A932RXU2-F1
#
_entry.id   AF-A0A932RXU2-F1
#
_cell.length_a   1.000
_cell.length_b   1.000
_cell.length_c   1.000
_cell.angle_alpha   90.00
_cell.angle_beta   90.00
_cell.angle_gamma   90.00
#
_symmetry.space_group_name_H-M   'P 1'
#
loop_
_entity.id
_entity.type
_entity.pdbx_description
1 polymer ?
#
loop_
_entity_poly.entity_id
_entity_poly.type
_entity_poly.pdbx_seq_one_letter_code
_entity_poly.pdbx_strand_id
1 'polypeptide(L)'
;MSNKKMLGSRVKELLSGVSDHGVDHLMEVETDLVQTTILLAEAIEKLGENFLDLHAALTSQEEEIKKVVETGLIPPDNAETLSRIQSEIAVHINKAVTSLQFQDLTNQLITRTVQRSAGLRELLCTLEIVGNVIPADGEIDEIAVVLTQITEKLEQQSIELKSLLRRTVHQQHLDSGDIELF
;
A
#
# COMPACT_ATOMS: atom_id res chain seq x y z
N MET A 1 52.30 -6.50 7.87
CA MET A 1 51.24 -5.47 7.88
C MET A 1 50.12 -5.99 8.76
N SER A 2 49.83 -5.30 9.87
CA SER A 2 49.14 -5.87 11.04
C SER A 2 47.62 -5.99 10.83
N ASN A 3 47.02 -7.11 11.23
CA ASN A 3 45.58 -7.45 11.12
C ASN A 3 44.63 -6.33 11.58
N LYS A 4 45.05 -5.44 12.49
CA LYS A 4 44.26 -4.28 12.94
C LYS A 4 43.97 -3.28 11.81
N LYS A 5 44.90 -3.07 10.87
CA LYS A 5 44.71 -2.14 9.73
C LYS A 5 43.70 -2.62 8.69
N MET A 6 43.22 -3.86 8.78
CA MET A 6 42.19 -4.40 7.87
C MET A 6 40.79 -4.38 8.46
N LEU A 7 40.65 -4.21 9.79
CA LEU A 7 39.34 -4.30 10.44
C LEU A 7 38.47 -3.09 10.09
N GLY A 8 39.01 -1.86 10.22
CA GLY A 8 38.28 -0.63 9.89
C GLY A 8 37.84 -0.60 8.42
N SER A 9 38.74 -0.95 7.49
CA SER A 9 38.41 -1.08 6.07
C SER A 9 37.33 -2.13 5.79
N ARG A 10 37.36 -3.27 6.49
CA ARG A 10 36.40 -4.36 6.26
C ARG A 10 35.02 -4.04 6.82
N VAL A 11 34.97 -3.39 7.98
CA VAL A 11 33.71 -2.88 8.56
C VAL A 11 33.11 -1.83 7.64
N LYS A 12 33.91 -0.88 7.16
CA LYS A 12 33.47 0.13 6.20
C LYS A 12 32.92 -0.48 4.91
N GLU A 13 33.63 -1.44 4.33
CA GLU A 13 33.19 -2.17 3.13
C GLU A 13 31.85 -2.90 3.37
N LEU A 14 31.68 -3.53 4.53
CA LEU A 14 30.44 -4.22 4.88
C LEU A 14 29.27 -3.24 5.08
N LEU A 15 29.49 -2.13 5.77
CA LEU A 15 28.45 -1.13 5.99
C LEU A 15 28.03 -0.42 4.69
N SER A 16 28.99 -0.08 3.84
CA SER A 16 28.72 0.44 2.49
C SER A 16 27.94 -0.58 1.68
N GLY A 17 28.42 -1.83 1.62
CA GLY A 17 27.75 -2.90 0.89
C GLY A 17 26.30 -3.11 1.37
N VAL A 18 26.05 -3.14 2.68
CA VAL A 18 24.69 -3.28 3.23
C VAL A 18 23.82 -2.07 2.89
N SER A 19 24.37 -0.85 2.96
CA SER A 19 23.65 0.36 2.57
C SER A 19 23.29 0.35 1.10
N ASP A 20 24.28 0.18 0.22
CA ASP A 20 24.13 0.28 -1.24
C ASP A 20 23.08 -0.73 -1.74
N HIS A 21 23.26 -2.01 -1.40
CA HIS A 21 22.33 -3.06 -1.83
C HIS A 21 20.94 -2.87 -1.21
N GLY A 22 20.86 -2.40 0.04
CA GLY A 22 19.58 -2.16 0.69
C GLY A 22 18.84 -0.96 0.10
N VAL A 23 19.54 0.10 -0.28
CA VAL A 23 18.96 1.27 -0.96
C VAL A 23 18.44 0.87 -2.34
N ASP A 24 19.21 0.10 -3.11
CA ASP A 24 18.80 -0.38 -4.43
C ASP A 24 17.53 -1.23 -4.34
N HIS A 25 17.48 -2.21 -3.43
CA HIS A 25 16.28 -3.05 -3.24
C HIS A 25 15.07 -2.24 -2.77
N LEU A 26 15.25 -1.24 -1.91
CA LEU A 26 14.13 -0.40 -1.47
C LEU A 26 13.65 0.52 -2.58
N MET A 27 14.52 0.97 -3.48
CA MET A 27 14.11 1.72 -4.67
C MET A 27 13.30 0.85 -5.64
N GLU A 28 13.67 -0.41 -5.83
CA GLU A 28 12.88 -1.38 -6.61
C GLU A 28 11.49 -1.58 -5.98
N VAL A 29 11.44 -1.83 -4.67
CA VAL A 29 10.17 -1.98 -3.94
C VAL A 29 9.31 -0.71 -4.01
N GLU A 30 9.90 0.48 -3.85
CA GLU A 30 9.19 1.76 -4.01
C GLU A 30 8.58 1.88 -5.41
N THR A 31 9.34 1.51 -6.45
CA THR A 31 8.89 1.54 -7.85
C THR A 31 7.73 0.58 -8.08
N ASP A 32 7.84 -0.65 -7.60
CA ASP A 32 6.80 -1.67 -7.71
C ASP A 32 5.52 -1.27 -6.97
N LEU A 33 5.65 -0.65 -5.79
CA LEU A 33 4.51 -0.15 -5.01
C LEU A 33 3.79 0.97 -5.74
N VAL A 34 4.53 1.94 -6.31
CA VAL A 34 3.95 3.03 -7.11
C VAL A 34 3.23 2.47 -8.34
N GLN A 35 3.85 1.52 -9.05
CA GLN A 35 3.23 0.87 -10.20
C GLN A 35 1.96 0.10 -9.80
N THR A 36 2.00 -0.60 -8.67
CA THR A 36 0.84 -1.31 -8.12
C THR A 36 -0.29 -0.34 -7.80
N THR A 37 -0.02 0.83 -7.20
CA THR A 37 -1.03 1.85 -6.96
C THR A 37 -1.71 2.31 -8.25
N ILE A 38 -0.93 2.55 -9.30
CA ILE A 38 -1.46 3.00 -10.60
C ILE A 38 -2.35 1.91 -11.22
N LEU A 39 -1.85 0.68 -11.30
CA LEU A 39 -2.58 -0.44 -11.89
C LEU A 39 -3.87 -0.77 -11.12
N LEU A 40 -3.81 -0.68 -9.78
CA LEU A 40 -4.97 -0.89 -8.93
C LEU A 40 -6.02 0.22 -9.13
N ALA A 41 -5.60 1.47 -9.22
CA ALA A 41 -6.51 2.59 -9.49
C ALA A 41 -7.22 2.41 -10.85
N GLU A 42 -6.47 2.07 -11.90
CA GLU A 42 -7.02 1.81 -13.24
C GLU A 42 -8.00 0.61 -13.24
N ALA A 43 -7.64 -0.48 -12.55
CA ALA A 43 -8.50 -1.66 -12.46
C ALA A 43 -9.83 -1.35 -11.76
N ILE A 44 -9.79 -0.52 -10.71
CA ILE A 44 -10.97 -0.14 -9.94
C ILE A 44 -11.86 0.82 -10.74
N GLU A 45 -11.27 1.79 -11.43
CA GLU A 45 -12.01 2.69 -12.34
C GLU A 45 -12.77 1.88 -13.40
N LYS A 46 -12.07 0.96 -14.09
CA LYS A 46 -12.70 0.08 -15.08
C LYS A 46 -13.77 -0.81 -14.48
N LEU A 47 -13.59 -1.32 -13.25
CA LEU A 47 -14.59 -2.14 -12.59
C LEU A 47 -15.85 -1.31 -12.27
N GLY A 48 -15.66 -0.07 -11.80
CA GLY A 48 -16.73 0.89 -11.54
C GLY A 48 -17.52 1.23 -12.81
N GLU A 49 -16.83 1.55 -13.91
CA GLU A 49 -17.44 1.79 -15.22
C GLU A 49 -18.29 0.59 -15.68
N ASN A 50 -17.73 -0.62 -15.63
CA ASN A 50 -18.46 -1.84 -16.02
C ASN A 50 -19.71 -2.09 -15.17
N PHE A 51 -19.68 -1.79 -13.87
CA PHE A 51 -20.87 -1.92 -13.01
C PHE A 51 -21.95 -0.88 -13.35
N LEU A 52 -21.55 0.35 -13.67
CA LEU A 52 -22.48 1.39 -14.10
C LEU A 52 -23.11 1.06 -15.45
N ASP A 53 -22.32 0.57 -16.41
CA ASP A 53 -22.80 0.13 -17.72
C ASP A 53 -23.77 -1.06 -17.58
N LEU A 54 -23.45 -2.03 -16.72
CA LEU A 54 -24.33 -3.16 -16.43
C LEU A 54 -25.65 -2.70 -15.79
N HIS A 55 -25.58 -1.76 -14.85
CA HIS A 55 -26.77 -1.16 -14.25
C HIS A 55 -27.64 -0.46 -15.31
N ALA A 56 -27.04 0.34 -16.19
CA ALA A 56 -27.76 1.04 -17.26
C ALA A 56 -28.41 0.08 -18.26
N ALA A 57 -27.70 -0.98 -18.64
CA ALA A 57 -28.22 -2.04 -19.50
C ALA A 57 -29.39 -2.80 -18.83
N LEU A 58 -29.28 -3.07 -17.54
CA LEU A 58 -30.34 -3.71 -16.75
C LEU A 58 -31.58 -2.80 -16.66
N THR A 59 -31.42 -1.52 -16.36
CA THR A 59 -32.53 -0.56 -16.34
C THR A 59 -33.22 -0.47 -17.70
N SER A 60 -32.45 -0.45 -18.79
CA SER A 60 -33.03 -0.47 -20.15
C SER A 60 -33.80 -1.77 -20.42
N GLN A 61 -33.28 -2.92 -19.95
CA GLN A 61 -33.97 -4.20 -20.05
C GLN A 61 -35.26 -4.22 -19.21
N GLU A 62 -35.25 -3.63 -18.01
CA GLU A 62 -36.41 -3.49 -17.14
C GLU A 62 -37.55 -2.73 -17.82
N GLU A 63 -37.23 -1.61 -18.49
CA GLU A 63 -38.21 -0.82 -19.24
C GLU A 63 -38.86 -1.62 -20.37
N GLU A 64 -38.08 -2.39 -21.14
CA GLU A 64 -38.61 -3.24 -22.20
C GLU A 64 -39.44 -4.40 -21.66
N ILE A 65 -38.98 -5.07 -20.59
CA ILE A 65 -39.76 -6.13 -19.94
C ILE A 65 -41.09 -5.58 -19.43
N LYS A 66 -41.08 -4.39 -18.83
CA LYS A 66 -42.29 -3.74 -18.33
C LYS A 66 -43.29 -3.49 -19.46
N LYS A 67 -42.84 -2.99 -20.62
CA LYS A 67 -43.69 -2.83 -21.81
C LYS A 67 -44.33 -4.16 -22.25
N VAL A 68 -43.57 -5.26 -22.22
CA VAL A 68 -44.09 -6.59 -22.57
C VAL A 68 -45.08 -7.10 -21.53
N VAL A 69 -44.82 -6.93 -20.23
CA VAL A 69 -45.74 -7.31 -19.15
C VAL A 69 -47.05 -6.52 -19.25
N GLU A 70 -46.98 -5.22 -19.56
CA GLU A 70 -48.13 -4.34 -19.75
C GLU A 70 -49.04 -4.77 -20.92
N THR A 71 -48.56 -5.57 -21.87
CA THR A 71 -49.42 -6.17 -22.92
C THR A 71 -50.42 -7.19 -22.37
N GLY A 72 -50.24 -7.65 -21.13
CA GLY A 72 -51.11 -8.64 -20.48
C GLY A 72 -50.96 -10.07 -21.02
N LEU A 73 -50.02 -10.31 -21.93
CA LEU A 73 -49.75 -11.64 -22.52
C LEU A 73 -48.87 -12.52 -21.63
N ILE A 74 -48.23 -11.95 -20.60
CA ILE A 74 -47.37 -12.67 -19.66
C ILE A 74 -48.19 -13.09 -18.42
N PRO A 75 -48.10 -14.36 -17.97
CA PRO A 75 -48.71 -14.79 -16.72
C PRO A 75 -48.20 -13.97 -15.51
N PRO A 76 -49.08 -13.59 -14.57
CA PRO A 76 -48.71 -12.74 -13.44
C PRO A 76 -47.58 -13.33 -12.58
N ASP A 77 -47.58 -14.65 -12.35
CA ASP A 77 -46.52 -15.35 -11.61
C ASP A 77 -45.13 -15.18 -12.25
N ASN A 78 -45.07 -15.17 -13.60
CA ASN A 78 -43.84 -14.97 -14.34
C ASN A 78 -43.37 -13.51 -14.27
N ALA A 79 -44.31 -12.55 -14.30
CA ALA A 79 -44.02 -11.13 -14.16
C ALA A 79 -43.47 -10.81 -12.74
N GLU A 80 -44.05 -11.41 -11.71
CA GLU A 80 -43.57 -11.28 -10.33
C GLU A 80 -42.17 -11.89 -10.16
N THR A 81 -41.94 -13.06 -10.75
CA THR A 81 -40.62 -13.71 -10.75
C THR A 81 -39.56 -12.85 -11.42
N LEU A 82 -39.87 -12.24 -12.58
CA LEU A 82 -38.98 -11.32 -13.29
C LEU A 82 -38.63 -10.10 -12.43
N SER A 83 -39.63 -9.49 -11.79
CA SER A 83 -39.44 -8.33 -10.92
C SER A 83 -38.55 -8.67 -9.70
N ARG A 84 -38.73 -9.86 -9.11
CA ARG A 84 -37.88 -10.33 -8.01
C ARG A 84 -36.42 -10.50 -8.45
N ILE A 85 -36.17 -11.13 -9.60
CA ILE A 85 -34.81 -11.33 -10.13
C ILE A 85 -34.14 -9.98 -10.40
N GLN A 86 -34.86 -9.03 -10.98
CA GLN A 86 -34.35 -7.66 -11.24
C GLN A 86 -33.93 -6.96 -9.93
N SER A 87 -34.79 -7.01 -8.91
CA SER A 87 -34.50 -6.43 -7.59
C SER A 87 -33.27 -7.09 -6.95
N GLU A 88 -33.14 -8.41 -7.04
CA GLU A 88 -31.96 -9.14 -6.55
C GLU A 88 -30.67 -8.70 -7.27
N ILE A 89 -30.71 -8.57 -8.61
CA ILE A 89 -29.56 -8.10 -9.39
C ILE A 89 -29.17 -6.67 -8.99
N ALA A 90 -30.13 -5.75 -8.87
CA ALA A 90 -29.88 -4.36 -8.46
C ALA A 90 -29.24 -4.29 -7.06
N VAL A 91 -29.68 -5.13 -6.12
CA VAL A 91 -29.05 -5.24 -4.79
C VAL A 91 -27.61 -5.73 -4.88
N HIS A 92 -27.33 -6.73 -5.72
CA HIS A 92 -25.98 -7.25 -5.91
C HIS A 92 -25.02 -6.24 -6.55
N ILE A 93 -25.47 -5.49 -7.55
CA ILE A 93 -24.68 -4.42 -8.18
C ILE A 93 -24.34 -3.34 -7.15
N ASN A 94 -25.34 -2.87 -6.39
CA ASN A 94 -25.11 -1.85 -5.36
C ASN A 94 -24.11 -2.34 -4.30
N LYS A 95 -24.22 -3.59 -3.84
CA LYS A 95 -23.23 -4.18 -2.92
C LYS A 95 -21.83 -4.24 -3.52
N ALA A 96 -21.70 -4.55 -4.80
CA ALA A 96 -20.42 -4.58 -5.49
C ALA A 96 -19.79 -3.19 -5.59
N VAL A 97 -20.58 -2.16 -5.90
CA VAL A 97 -20.15 -0.75 -5.92
C VAL A 97 -19.75 -0.29 -4.52
N THR A 98 -20.54 -0.58 -3.47
CA THR A 98 -20.15 -0.26 -2.09
C THR A 98 -18.85 -0.98 -1.69
N SER A 99 -18.61 -2.20 -2.18
CA SER A 99 -17.37 -2.93 -1.91
C SER A 99 -16.14 -2.28 -2.54
N LEU A 100 -16.29 -1.38 -3.53
CA LEU A 100 -15.16 -0.58 -4.03
C LEU A 100 -14.60 0.36 -2.96
N GLN A 101 -15.30 0.60 -1.85
CA GLN A 101 -14.76 1.34 -0.70
C GLN A 101 -13.52 0.66 -0.06
N PHE A 102 -13.32 -0.65 -0.27
CA PHE A 102 -12.07 -1.34 0.09
C PHE A 102 -10.83 -0.79 -0.66
N GLN A 103 -11.04 -0.03 -1.74
CA GLN A 103 -9.99 0.72 -2.42
C GLN A 103 -9.26 1.65 -1.46
N ASP A 104 -10.01 2.40 -0.65
CA ASP A 104 -9.44 3.43 0.20
C ASP A 104 -8.51 2.80 1.26
N LEU A 105 -8.97 1.72 1.90
CA LEU A 105 -8.14 0.94 2.82
C LEU A 105 -6.88 0.36 2.15
N THR A 106 -7.00 -0.13 0.92
CA THR A 106 -5.86 -0.68 0.17
C THR A 106 -4.86 0.42 -0.20
N ASN A 107 -5.34 1.59 -0.65
CA ASN A 107 -4.52 2.75 -0.94
C ASN A 107 -3.79 3.28 0.30
N GLN A 108 -4.45 3.29 1.45
CA GLN A 108 -3.83 3.66 2.73
C GLN A 108 -2.70 2.68 3.10
N LEU A 109 -2.91 1.36 2.96
CA LEU A 109 -1.90 0.36 3.25
C LEU A 109 -0.70 0.46 2.31
N ILE A 110 -0.93 0.68 1.01
CA ILE A 110 0.15 0.87 0.03
C ILE A 110 0.93 2.15 0.36
N THR A 111 0.25 3.27 0.60
CA THR A 111 0.87 4.54 0.99
C THR A 111 1.74 4.38 2.22
N ARG A 112 1.26 3.65 3.24
CA ARG A 112 2.03 3.35 4.45
C ARG A 112 3.27 2.51 4.15
N THR A 113 3.17 1.57 3.22
CA THR A 113 4.28 0.70 2.84
C THR A 113 5.34 1.49 2.07
N VAL A 114 4.93 2.42 1.20
CA VAL A 114 5.83 3.38 0.54
C VAL A 114 6.55 4.25 1.56
N GLN A 115 5.83 4.84 2.52
CA GLN A 115 6.43 5.66 3.59
C GLN A 115 7.42 4.86 4.45
N ARG A 116 7.11 3.59 4.74
CA ARG A 116 8.01 2.67 5.46
C ARG A 116 9.28 2.40 4.66
N SER A 117 9.15 2.13 3.36
CA SER A 117 10.27 1.86 2.47
C SER A 117 11.20 3.07 2.40
N ALA A 118 10.62 4.26 2.18
CA ALA A 118 11.38 5.51 2.12
C ALA A 118 12.12 5.81 3.43
N GLY A 119 11.47 5.61 4.60
CA GLY A 119 12.11 5.77 5.89
C GLY A 119 13.23 4.76 6.16
N LEU A 120 13.07 3.51 5.70
CA LEU A 120 14.12 2.50 5.79
C LEU A 120 15.30 2.82 4.86
N ARG A 121 15.03 3.40 3.70
CA ARG A 121 16.07 3.87 2.78
C ARG A 121 16.88 5.01 3.40
N GLU A 122 16.23 5.95 4.08
CA GLU A 122 16.90 7.02 4.83
C GLU A 122 17.78 6.50 5.98
N LEU A 123 17.33 5.46 6.68
CA LEU A 123 18.14 4.74 7.69
C LEU A 123 19.42 4.16 7.08
N LEU A 124 19.32 3.54 5.90
CA LEU A 124 20.48 2.98 5.20
C LEU A 124 21.43 4.07 4.71
N CYS A 125 20.93 5.15 4.12
CA CYS A 125 21.77 6.31 3.78
C CYS A 125 22.51 6.87 5.01
N THR A 126 21.87 6.86 6.18
CA THR A 126 22.52 7.27 7.44
C THR A 126 23.62 6.30 7.85
N LEU A 127 23.42 4.99 7.67
CA LEU A 127 24.43 3.96 7.89
C LEU A 127 25.68 4.19 7.01
N GLU A 128 25.48 4.55 5.74
CA GLU A 128 26.57 4.88 4.81
C GLU A 128 27.36 6.12 5.25
N ILE A 129 26.65 7.21 5.56
CA ILE A 129 27.26 8.50 5.92
C ILE A 129 28.10 8.36 7.19
N VAL A 130 27.57 7.71 8.23
CA VAL A 130 28.29 7.55 9.50
C VAL A 130 29.35 6.44 9.39
N GLY A 131 29.07 5.37 8.65
CA GLY A 131 30.05 4.30 8.35
C GLY A 131 31.27 4.81 7.58
N ASN A 132 31.11 5.86 6.76
CA ASN A 132 32.21 6.49 6.04
C ASN A 132 33.25 7.16 6.93
N VAL A 133 32.89 7.49 8.19
CA VAL A 133 33.77 8.10 9.21
C VAL A 133 34.72 7.07 9.84
N ILE A 134 34.48 5.76 9.64
CA ILE A 134 35.34 4.71 10.21
C ILE A 134 36.77 4.83 9.64
N PRO A 135 37.79 5.06 10.50
CA PRO A 135 39.17 5.12 10.07
C PRO A 135 39.65 3.75 9.57
N ALA A 136 40.27 3.73 8.38
CA ALA A 136 40.70 2.48 7.75
C ALA A 136 41.74 1.72 8.58
N ASP A 137 42.63 2.44 9.28
CA ASP A 137 43.65 1.89 10.16
C ASP A 137 43.46 2.24 11.64
N GLY A 138 42.22 2.57 12.04
CA GLY A 138 41.89 2.91 13.41
C GLY A 138 42.08 1.77 14.40
N GLU A 139 42.30 2.16 15.66
CA GLU A 139 42.30 1.23 16.80
C GLU A 139 40.90 0.65 17.02
N ILE A 140 40.82 -0.50 17.70
CA ILE A 140 39.54 -1.18 17.98
C ILE A 140 38.60 -0.24 18.75
N ASP A 141 39.12 0.54 19.68
CA ASP A 141 38.33 1.47 20.49
C ASP A 141 37.75 2.61 19.64
N GLU A 142 38.49 3.10 18.64
CA GLU A 142 38.01 4.14 17.71
C GLU A 142 36.88 3.61 16.82
N ILE A 143 37.03 2.38 16.30
CA ILE A 143 35.99 1.71 15.52
C ILE A 143 34.75 1.45 16.38
N ALA A 144 34.93 1.02 17.64
CA ALA A 144 33.84 0.77 18.57
C ALA A 144 33.03 2.05 18.85
N VAL A 145 33.70 3.19 19.05
CA VAL A 145 33.02 4.49 19.25
C VAL A 145 32.13 4.85 18.05
N VAL A 146 32.63 4.68 16.82
CA VAL A 146 31.84 4.98 15.62
C VAL A 146 30.66 4.00 15.48
N LEU A 147 30.84 2.71 15.77
CA LEU A 147 29.75 1.73 15.74
C LEU A 147 28.67 2.02 16.80
N THR A 148 29.06 2.49 17.99
CA THR A 148 28.11 2.96 19.00
C THR A 148 27.30 4.15 18.50
N GLN A 149 27.95 5.15 17.88
CA GLN A 149 27.27 6.30 17.29
C GLN A 149 26.28 5.90 16.18
N ILE A 150 26.67 4.94 15.33
CA ILE A 150 25.79 4.37 14.30
C ILE A 150 24.55 3.75 14.96
N THR A 151 24.76 2.93 15.99
CA THR A 151 23.67 2.23 16.68
C THR A 151 22.69 3.21 17.32
N GLU A 152 23.19 4.21 18.04
CA GLU A 152 22.35 5.24 18.68
C GLU A 152 21.54 6.04 17.65
N LYS A 153 22.14 6.42 16.53
CA LYS A 153 21.47 7.19 15.47
C LYS A 153 20.38 6.37 14.77
N LEU A 154 20.67 5.09 14.47
CA LEU A 154 19.69 4.18 13.89
C LEU A 154 18.52 3.90 14.84
N GLU A 155 18.77 3.75 16.14
CA GLU A 155 17.72 3.59 17.14
C GLU A 155 16.80 4.81 17.20
N GLN A 156 17.38 6.02 17.22
CA GLN A 156 16.62 7.26 17.22
C GLN A 156 15.71 7.39 15.99
N GLN A 157 16.28 7.19 14.80
CA GLN A 157 15.51 7.26 13.55
C GLN A 157 14.48 6.11 13.44
N SER A 158 14.77 4.92 13.98
CA SER A 158 13.80 3.81 14.04
C SER A 158 12.60 4.15 14.91
N ILE A 159 12.81 4.83 16.04
CA ILE A 159 11.73 5.30 16.93
C ILE A 159 10.89 6.36 16.21
N GLU A 160 11.52 7.32 15.53
CA GLU A 160 10.83 8.36 14.77
C GLU A 160 9.98 7.76 13.65
N LEU A 161 10.55 6.85 12.86
CA LEU A 161 9.83 6.12 11.82
C LEU A 161 8.62 5.36 12.40
N LYS A 162 8.81 4.64 13.50
CA LYS A 162 7.70 3.93 14.19
C LYS A 162 6.63 4.89 14.70
N SER A 163 6.99 6.07 15.18
CA SER A 163 6.07 7.10 15.68
C SER A 163 5.21 7.67 14.55
N LEU A 164 5.83 8.08 13.44
CA LEU A 164 5.14 8.59 12.25
C LEU A 164 4.11 7.56 11.73
N LEU A 165 4.47 6.28 11.73
CA LEU A 165 3.62 5.19 11.24
C LEU A 165 2.50 4.77 12.19
N ARG A 166 2.50 5.20 13.46
CA ARG A 166 1.44 4.91 14.43
C ARG A 166 0.32 5.95 14.41
N ARG A 167 0.60 7.18 13.98
CA ARG A 167 -0.38 8.27 13.95
C ARG A 167 -1.37 8.17 12.78
N THR A 168 -1.08 7.33 11.79
CA THR A 168 -1.85 7.22 10.55
C THR A 168 -2.77 5.98 10.59
N VAL A 169 -4.01 6.22 11.04
CA VAL A 169 -5.27 5.46 10.86
C VAL A 169 -5.62 4.28 11.80
N HIS A 170 -6.83 4.38 12.38
CA HIS A 170 -7.63 3.30 12.99
C HIS A 170 -8.94 3.12 12.19
N GLN A 171 -8.94 2.28 11.17
CA GLN A 171 -10.18 1.78 10.57
C GLN A 171 -10.00 0.30 10.26
N GLN A 172 -10.73 -0.54 10.98
CA GLN A 172 -10.61 -2.01 10.93
C GLN A 172 -11.76 -2.67 10.14
N HIS A 173 -12.88 -1.98 9.93
CA HIS A 173 -14.06 -2.56 9.26
C HIS A 173 -14.79 -1.53 8.37
N LEU A 174 -15.45 -2.03 7.32
CA LEU A 174 -16.35 -1.26 6.44
C LEU A 174 -17.48 -0.56 7.20
N ASP A 175 -17.96 -1.18 8.28
CA ASP A 175 -19.09 -0.69 9.07
C ASP A 175 -18.66 0.09 10.33
N SER A 176 -17.34 0.24 10.57
CA SER A 176 -16.86 0.99 11.74
C SER A 176 -15.45 1.59 11.59
N GLY A 177 -15.40 2.89 11.83
CA GLY A 177 -14.22 3.72 11.99
C GLY A 177 -14.59 5.19 11.82
N ASP A 178 -14.24 6.04 12.79
CA ASP A 178 -14.45 7.48 12.69
C ASP A 178 -13.57 8.03 11.55
N ILE A 179 -14.22 8.58 10.53
CA ILE A 179 -13.57 9.38 9.50
C ILE A 179 -13.21 10.71 10.16
N GLU A 180 -11.99 10.84 10.68
CA GLU A 180 -11.42 12.17 10.91
C GLU A 180 -11.09 12.77 9.54
N LEU A 181 -12.04 13.56 9.02
CA LEU A 181 -11.83 14.48 7.90
C LEU A 181 -10.74 15.49 8.29
N PHE A 182 -9.52 15.33 7.75
CA PHE A 182 -8.50 16.38 7.67
C PHE A 182 -7.87 16.40 6.28
#